data_AF-A0A969B9V3-F1
#
_entry.id   AF-A0A969B9V3-F1
#
_cell.length_a   1.000
_cell.length_b   1.000
_cell.length_c   1.000
_cell.angle_alpha   90.00
_cell.angle_beta   90.00
_cell.angle_gamma   90.00
#
_symmetry.space_group_name_H-M   'P 1'
#
loop_
_entity.id
_entity.type
_entity.pdbx_description
1 polymer ?
#
loop_
_entity_poly.entity_id
_entity_poly.type
_entity_poly.pdbx_seq_one_letter_code
_entity_poly.pdbx_strand_id
1 'polypeptide(L)'
;MLGGHQAVKDSAHLLPKRTVEDQTDELEFLRKDIEANKGMSATVHVAMVGRDDLIFPFQNQKKYWQGQAMVKELDMPHYPFLHFNTWQEIIETLNEQA
;
A
#
# COMPACT_ATOMS: atom_id res chain seq x y z
N MET A 1 11.87 11.99 13.39
CA MET A 1 12.68 11.11 12.52
C MET A 1 12.54 9.70 13.08
N LEU A 2 11.81 8.82 12.40
CA LEU A 2 11.63 7.41 12.80
C LEU A 2 12.80 6.56 12.28
N GLY A 3 14.01 6.87 12.73
CA GLY A 3 15.22 6.18 12.28
C GLY A 3 16.41 6.45 13.19
N GLY A 4 17.35 5.51 13.22
CA GLY A 4 18.53 5.53 14.07
C GLY A 4 18.46 4.53 15.23
N HIS A 5 19.59 4.32 15.92
CA HIS A 5 19.75 3.34 17.00
C HIS A 5 18.67 3.45 18.09
N GLN A 6 18.27 4.67 18.44
CA GLN A 6 17.25 4.89 19.48
C GLN A 6 15.86 4.44 19.02
N ALA A 7 15.45 4.82 17.80
CA ALA A 7 14.15 4.43 17.25
C ALA A 7 14.02 2.90 17.09
N VAL A 8 15.13 2.20 16.78
CA VAL A 8 15.17 0.74 16.71
C VAL A 8 14.94 0.10 18.09
N LYS A 9 15.57 0.65 19.15
CA LYS A 9 15.34 0.19 20.52
C LYS A 9 13.91 0.41 20.95
N ASP A 10 13.35 1.58 20.67
CA ASP A 10 11.98 1.94 21.04
C ASP A 10 10.95 1.06 20.31
N SER A 11 11.27 0.65 19.07
CA SER A 11 10.42 -0.21 18.24
C SER A 11 10.71 -1.70 18.39
N ALA A 12 11.56 -2.12 19.35
CA ALA A 12 11.96 -3.52 19.49
C ALA A 12 10.77 -4.46 19.71
N HIS A 13 9.69 -3.96 20.31
CA HIS A 13 8.44 -4.69 20.52
C HIS A 13 7.66 -4.98 19.24
N LEU A 14 7.94 -4.25 18.15
CA LEU A 14 7.35 -4.45 16.82
C LEU A 14 8.14 -5.45 15.98
N LEU A 15 9.31 -5.89 16.45
CA LEU A 15 10.12 -6.84 15.71
C LEU A 15 9.42 -8.21 15.62
N PRO A 16 9.62 -8.92 14.50
CA PRO A 16 9.09 -10.27 14.35
C PRO A 16 9.58 -11.17 15.50
N LYS A 17 8.68 -11.91 16.12
CA LYS A 17 9.01 -12.95 17.10
C LYS A 17 9.53 -14.24 16.46
N ARG A 18 9.39 -14.34 15.14
CA ARG A 18 9.77 -15.50 14.32
C ARG A 18 11.26 -15.46 14.02
N THR A 19 11.87 -16.62 13.83
CA THR A 19 13.30 -16.69 13.50
C THR A 19 13.55 -16.20 12.07
N VAL A 20 14.82 -16.00 11.73
CA VAL A 20 15.21 -15.60 10.37
C VAL A 20 14.95 -16.73 9.39
N GLU A 21 15.17 -17.97 9.81
CA GLU A 21 14.97 -19.19 9.01
C GLU A 21 13.50 -19.35 8.64
N ASP A 22 12.59 -19.25 9.63
CA ASP A 22 11.13 -19.36 9.41
C ASP A 22 10.61 -18.32 8.41
N GLN A 23 11.08 -17.08 8.53
CA GLN A 23 10.74 -16.01 7.58
C GLN A 23 11.34 -16.25 6.19
N THR A 24 12.54 -16.84 6.12
CA THR A 24 13.21 -17.15 4.85
C THR A 24 12.48 -18.27 4.12
N ASP A 25 12.10 -19.34 4.83
CA ASP A 25 11.36 -20.46 4.27
C ASP A 25 9.97 -20.02 3.75
N GLU A 26 9.27 -19.17 4.51
CA GLU A 26 8.00 -18.55 4.09
C GLU A 26 8.19 -17.74 2.78
N LEU A 27 9.20 -16.87 2.73
CA LEU A 27 9.46 -16.05 1.55
C LEU A 27 9.85 -16.90 0.33
N GLU A 28 10.62 -17.97 0.51
CA GLU A 28 10.94 -18.89 -0.58
C GLU A 28 9.68 -19.59 -1.11
N PHE A 29 8.80 -20.04 -0.21
CA PHE A 29 7.53 -20.66 -0.58
C PHE A 29 6.64 -19.67 -1.36
N LEU A 30 6.42 -18.46 -0.81
CA LEU A 30 5.62 -17.41 -1.46
C LEU A 30 6.15 -17.07 -2.84
N ARG A 31 7.48 -16.97 -2.99
CA ARG A 31 8.10 -16.72 -4.30
C ARG A 31 7.75 -17.82 -5.30
N LYS A 32 7.91 -19.10 -4.92
CA LYS A 32 7.58 -20.24 -5.79
C LYS A 32 6.10 -20.25 -6.17
N ASP A 33 5.22 -19.97 -5.22
CA ASP A 33 3.78 -19.93 -5.45
C ASP A 33 3.38 -18.78 -6.40
N ILE A 34 3.90 -17.58 -6.16
CA ILE A 34 3.69 -16.41 -7.04
C ILE A 34 4.24 -16.68 -8.44
N GLU A 35 5.42 -17.31 -8.55
CA GLU A 35 6.02 -17.67 -9.83
C GLU A 35 5.20 -18.71 -10.60
N ALA A 36 4.62 -19.69 -9.90
CA ALA A 36 3.76 -20.72 -10.48
C ALA A 36 2.38 -20.16 -10.90
N ASN A 37 1.85 -19.19 -10.15
CA ASN A 37 0.55 -18.56 -10.37
C ASN A 37 0.65 -17.18 -11.07
N LYS A 38 1.72 -16.94 -11.84
CA LYS A 38 1.88 -15.71 -12.61
C LYS A 38 0.69 -15.52 -13.54
N GLY A 39 -0.01 -14.39 -13.39
CA GLY A 39 -1.15 -14.03 -14.23
C GLY A 39 -2.50 -13.96 -13.50
N MET A 40 -2.55 -14.26 -12.19
CA MET A 40 -3.72 -13.93 -11.38
C MET A 40 -3.82 -12.39 -11.24
N SER A 41 -4.61 -11.78 -12.11
CA SER A 41 -4.85 -10.35 -12.16
C SER A 41 -6.12 -10.03 -11.37
N ALA A 42 -5.98 -9.28 -10.28
CA ALA A 42 -7.12 -8.63 -9.66
C ALA A 42 -7.51 -7.40 -10.48
N THR A 43 -8.78 -7.29 -10.87
CA THR A 43 -9.28 -6.08 -11.53
C THR A 43 -9.41 -4.96 -10.50
N VAL A 44 -8.61 -3.91 -10.66
CA VAL A 44 -8.72 -2.69 -9.87
C VAL A 44 -9.63 -1.72 -10.61
N HIS A 45 -10.81 -1.44 -10.04
CA HIS A 45 -11.79 -0.56 -10.68
C HIS A 45 -11.42 0.93 -10.50
N VAL A 46 -10.99 1.30 -9.28
CA VAL A 46 -10.65 2.67 -8.93
C VAL A 46 -9.34 2.69 -8.13
N ALA A 47 -8.44 3.60 -8.50
CA ALA A 47 -7.22 3.91 -7.78
C ALA A 47 -7.34 5.31 -7.18
N MET A 48 -7.28 5.42 -5.85
CA MET A 48 -7.14 6.69 -5.16
C MET A 48 -5.68 7.13 -5.19
N VAL A 49 -5.42 8.32 -5.69
CA VAL A 49 -4.06 8.85 -5.86
C VAL A 49 -3.93 10.16 -5.09
N GLY A 50 -3.05 10.15 -4.07
CA GLY A 50 -2.76 11.32 -3.23
C GLY A 50 -1.82 12.30 -3.93
N ARG A 51 -2.20 13.59 -4.00
CA ARG A 51 -1.34 14.65 -4.53
C ARG A 51 -0.13 14.95 -3.63
N ASP A 52 -0.30 14.74 -2.33
CA ASP A 52 0.70 15.03 -1.30
C ASP A 52 1.45 13.77 -0.84
N ASP A 53 1.34 12.66 -1.60
CA ASP A 53 2.07 11.42 -1.31
C ASP A 53 3.57 11.60 -1.58
N LEU A 54 4.36 11.56 -0.50
CA LEU A 54 5.81 11.66 -0.52
C LEU A 54 6.54 10.32 -0.71
N ILE A 55 5.82 9.19 -0.62
CA ILE A 55 6.36 7.83 -0.76
C ILE A 55 6.19 7.34 -2.20
N PHE A 56 4.99 7.46 -2.75
CA PHE A 56 4.69 7.21 -4.16
C PHE A 56 4.30 8.54 -4.82
N PRO A 57 5.22 9.21 -5.54
CA PRO A 57 4.94 10.52 -6.11
C PRO A 57 3.70 10.51 -7.01
N PHE A 58 2.87 11.54 -6.88
CA PHE A 58 1.61 11.71 -7.62
C PHE A 58 1.71 11.37 -9.11
N GLN A 59 2.74 11.88 -9.79
CA GLN A 59 2.95 11.66 -11.23
C GLN A 59 3.25 10.19 -11.57
N ASN A 60 3.96 9.47 -10.69
CA ASN A 60 4.27 8.06 -10.89
C ASN A 60 3.02 7.20 -10.71
N GLN A 61 2.22 7.48 -9.68
CA GLN A 61 0.95 6.81 -9.45
C GLN A 61 0.00 7.01 -10.63
N LYS A 62 -0.17 8.27 -11.08
CA LYS A 62 -1.02 8.60 -12.23
C LYS A 62 -0.56 7.87 -13.49
N LYS A 63 0.74 7.90 -13.79
CA LYS A 63 1.32 7.21 -14.96
C LYS A 63 1.08 5.70 -14.91
N TYR A 64 1.22 5.09 -13.74
CA TYR A 64 0.97 3.66 -13.58
C TYR A 64 -0.51 3.34 -13.82
N TRP A 65 -1.43 4.04 -13.14
CA TRP A 65 -2.86 3.72 -13.20
C TRP A 65 -3.56 4.16 -14.48
N GLN A 66 -2.95 5.06 -15.26
CA GLN A 66 -3.50 5.51 -16.53
C GLN A 66 -3.74 4.33 -17.48
N GLY A 67 -4.99 4.13 -17.88
CA GLY A 67 -5.41 3.04 -18.77
C GLY A 67 -5.60 1.69 -18.07
N GLN A 68 -5.37 1.60 -16.75
CA GLN A 68 -5.57 0.37 -15.95
C GLN A 68 -6.76 0.47 -14.99
N ALA A 69 -7.04 1.65 -14.45
CA ALA A 69 -8.15 1.90 -13.53
C ALA A 69 -8.69 3.34 -13.67
N MET A 70 -9.88 3.60 -13.13
CA MET A 70 -10.34 4.98 -12.91
C MET A 70 -9.44 5.63 -11.84
N VAL A 71 -8.92 6.83 -12.08
CA VAL A 71 -8.07 7.53 -11.12
C VAL A 71 -8.90 8.59 -10.37
N LYS A 72 -9.02 8.43 -9.05
CA LYS A 72 -9.59 9.42 -8.14
C LYS A 72 -8.45 10.19 -7.47
N GLU A 73 -8.21 11.41 -7.93
CA GLU A 73 -7.15 12.27 -7.38
C GLU A 73 -7.65 12.98 -6.12
N LEU A 74 -6.88 12.90 -5.02
CA LEU A 74 -7.26 13.44 -3.72
C LEU A 74 -6.10 14.21 -3.09
N ASP A 75 -6.39 15.26 -2.32
CA ASP A 75 -5.39 16.06 -1.62
C ASP A 75 -5.05 15.40 -0.27
N MET A 76 -4.30 14.28 -0.35
CA MET A 76 -3.96 13.45 0.80
C MET A 76 -2.50 12.95 0.74
N PRO A 77 -1.88 12.71 1.91
CA PRO A 77 -0.58 12.06 2.01
C PRO A 77 -0.69 10.55 1.74
N HIS A 78 0.45 9.85 1.79
CA HIS A 78 0.50 8.39 1.59
C HIS A 78 -0.39 7.58 2.55
N TYR A 79 -0.60 8.09 3.77
CA TYR A 79 -1.43 7.44 4.78
C TYR A 79 -2.81 8.11 4.82
N PRO A 80 -3.79 7.61 4.04
CA PRO A 80 -5.09 8.27 3.89
C PRO A 80 -6.01 8.10 5.11
N PHE A 81 -5.69 7.19 6.02
CA PHE A 81 -6.54 6.86 7.17
C PHE A 81 -6.56 7.94 8.27
N LEU A 82 -5.89 9.07 8.07
CA LEU A 82 -6.14 10.29 8.84
C LEU A 82 -7.37 11.06 8.34
N HIS A 83 -7.76 10.83 7.08
CA HIS A 83 -8.91 11.47 6.43
C HIS A 83 -10.15 10.57 6.41
N PHE A 84 -9.97 9.26 6.63
CA PHE A 84 -11.05 8.30 6.69
C PHE A 84 -11.06 7.55 8.02
N ASN A 85 -12.20 7.57 8.69
CA ASN A 85 -12.46 6.82 9.91
C ASN A 85 -13.24 5.52 9.64
N THR A 86 -13.91 5.44 8.50
CA THR A 86 -14.73 4.28 8.16
C THR A 86 -14.54 3.85 6.71
N TRP A 87 -14.82 2.57 6.44
CA TRP A 87 -14.91 2.05 5.08
C TRP A 87 -15.99 2.73 4.25
N GLN A 88 -17.08 3.14 4.90
CA GLN A 88 -18.19 3.82 4.25
C GLN A 88 -17.76 5.16 3.64
N GLU A 89 -16.97 5.95 4.37
CA GLU A 89 -16.41 7.22 3.88
C GLU A 89 -15.53 7.02 2.64
N ILE A 90 -14.73 5.95 2.61
CA ILE A 90 -13.92 5.58 1.44
C ILE A 90 -14.83 5.26 0.26
N ILE A 91 -15.84 4.41 0.46
CA ILE A 91 -16.77 3.99 -0.61
C ILE A 91 -17.55 5.20 -1.15
N GLU A 92 -18.02 6.09 -0.29
CA GLU A 92 -18.72 7.32 -0.68
C GLU A 92 -17.81 8.24 -1.48
N THR A 93 -16.59 8.48 -1.01
CA THR A 93 -15.57 9.27 -1.74
C THR A 93 -15.30 8.72 -3.15
N LEU A 94 -15.29 7.39 -3.29
CA LEU A 94 -15.13 6.72 -4.58
C LEU A 94 -16.35 6.92 -5.49
N ASN A 95 -17.56 6.94 -4.92
CA ASN A 95 -18.82 7.07 -5.66
C ASN A 95 -19.20 8.51 -6.00
N GLU A 96 -18.64 9.52 -5.33
CA GLU A 96 -19.03 10.94 -5.41
C GLU A 96 -18.77 11.66 -6.75
N GLN A 97 -18.48 10.96 -7.85
CA GLN A 97 -18.40 11.56 -9.20
C GLN A 97 -18.90 10.61 -10.30
N ALA A 98 -20.20 10.29 -10.25
CA ALA A 98 -20.99 9.99 -11.45
C ALA A 98 -21.67 11.26 -11.95
#